data_AF-A0AAX2AH56-F1
#
_entry.id   AF-A0AAX2AH56-F1
#
_cell.length_a   1.000
_cell.length_b   1.000
_cell.length_c   1.000
_cell.angle_alpha   90.00
_cell.angle_beta   90.00
_cell.angle_gamma   90.00
#
_symmetry.space_group_name_H-M   'P 1'
#
loop_
_entity.id
_entity.type
_entity.pdbx_description
1 polymer ?
#
loop_
_entity_poly.entity_id
_entity_poly.type
_entity_poly.pdbx_seq_one_letter_code
_entity_poly.pdbx_strand_id
1 'polypeptide(L)'
;MNKPKNLFILTFIAIFTIYLYIFGQIKTLELIKEQYLFILVLFSLTILLIYFKIKLKGYEIVNFNANNQLSLKSAILFFLLFQVIDYYNEEGFIGMISQWFLYWIMGVIALLLMENINYYKNYKIRQRLK
;
A
#
# COMPACT_ATOMS: atom_id res chain seq x y z
N MET A 1 21.26 -0.35 -2.90
CA MET A 1 20.04 -1.16 -2.77
C MET A 1 18.93 -0.39 -2.03
N ASN A 2 18.78 0.93 -2.23
CA ASN A 2 18.04 1.82 -1.29
C ASN A 2 16.85 2.56 -1.92
N LYS A 3 16.16 1.96 -2.89
CA LYS A 3 14.90 2.55 -3.42
C LYS A 3 13.71 1.96 -2.66
N PRO A 4 12.79 2.78 -2.10
CA PRO A 4 11.61 2.31 -1.36
C PRO A 4 10.76 1.29 -2.12
N LYS A 5 10.71 1.41 -3.46
CA LYS A 5 10.05 0.43 -4.35
C LYS A 5 10.58 -1.01 -4.16
N ASN A 6 11.89 -1.17 -3.95
CA ASN A 6 12.49 -2.48 -3.76
C ASN A 6 12.10 -3.07 -2.40
N LEU A 7 11.91 -2.23 -1.38
CA LEU A 7 11.46 -2.67 -0.05
C LEU A 7 10.04 -3.23 -0.11
N PHE A 8 9.11 -2.58 -0.82
CA PHE A 8 7.73 -3.08 -0.98
C PHE A 8 7.65 -4.43 -1.70
N ILE A 9 8.49 -4.63 -2.73
CA ILE A 9 8.56 -5.90 -3.45
C ILE A 9 9.16 -6.98 -2.55
N LEU A 10 10.23 -6.67 -1.80
CA LEU A 10 10.85 -7.60 -0.87
C LEU A 10 9.89 -8.01 0.26
N THR A 11 9.14 -7.06 0.84
CA THR A 11 8.16 -7.38 1.89
C THR A 11 7.01 -8.23 1.35
N PHE A 12 6.55 -7.97 0.13
CA PHE A 12 5.56 -8.83 -0.53
C PHE A 12 6.05 -10.27 -0.69
N ILE A 13 7.26 -10.46 -1.23
CA ILE A 13 7.87 -11.79 -1.41
C ILE A 13 8.05 -12.48 -0.05
N ALA A 14 8.49 -11.74 0.97
CA ALA A 14 8.66 -12.28 2.32
C ALA A 14 7.33 -12.76 2.91
N ILE A 15 6.28 -11.94 2.86
CA ILE A 15 4.94 -12.32 3.33
C ILE A 15 4.45 -13.56 2.59
N PHE A 16 4.55 -13.58 1.26
CA PHE A 16 4.09 -14.72 0.47
C PHE A 16 4.87 -16.01 0.77
N THR A 17 6.19 -15.90 0.96
CA THR A 17 7.05 -17.04 1.34
C THR A 17 6.67 -17.58 2.71
N ILE A 18 6.47 -16.69 3.69
CA ILE A 18 6.05 -17.06 5.05
C ILE A 18 4.67 -17.70 5.02
N TYR A 19 3.75 -17.17 4.22
CA TYR A 19 2.40 -17.73 4.10
C TYR A 19 2.42 -19.14 3.52
N LEU A 20 3.18 -19.34 2.44
CA LEU A 20 3.34 -20.68 1.85
C LEU A 20 3.97 -21.67 2.84
N TYR A 21 4.92 -21.22 3.65
CA TYR A 21 5.59 -22.06 4.64
C TYR A 21 4.68 -22.40 5.84
N ILE A 22 3.95 -21.43 6.38
CA ILE A 22 3.13 -21.58 7.59
C ILE A 22 1.76 -22.17 7.28
N PHE A 23 1.07 -21.64 6.27
CA PHE A 23 -0.33 -21.98 5.96
C PHE A 23 -0.48 -22.97 4.80
N GLY A 24 0.57 -23.15 3.99
CA GLY A 24 0.49 -23.92 2.76
C GLY A 24 -0.26 -23.19 1.63
N GLN A 25 -0.29 -23.81 0.45
CA GLN A 25 -0.78 -23.17 -0.78
C GLN A 25 -2.28 -22.82 -0.74
N ILE A 26 -3.13 -23.75 -0.30
CA ILE A 26 -4.58 -23.59 -0.33
C ILE A 26 -5.01 -22.41 0.55
N LYS A 27 -4.56 -22.41 1.81
CA LYS A 27 -4.92 -21.36 2.76
C LYS A 27 -4.30 -20.01 2.40
N THR A 28 -3.08 -20.00 1.84
CA THR A 28 -2.48 -18.76 1.30
C THR A 28 -3.36 -18.12 0.23
N LEU A 29 -3.89 -18.91 -0.71
CA LEU A 29 -4.79 -18.39 -1.75
C LEU A 29 -6.11 -17.90 -1.18
N GLU A 30 -6.65 -18.56 -0.16
CA GLU A 30 -7.85 -18.13 0.55
C GLU A 30 -7.64 -16.77 1.22
N LEU A 31 -6.57 -16.61 2.01
CA LEU A 31 -6.21 -15.35 2.67
C LEU A 31 -6.04 -14.19 1.68
N ILE A 32 -5.47 -14.44 0.49
CA ILE A 32 -5.36 -13.43 -0.56
C ILE A 32 -6.72 -13.08 -1.15
N LYS A 33 -7.57 -14.09 -1.39
CA LYS A 33 -8.92 -13.91 -1.95
C LYS A 33 -9.85 -13.17 -1.00
N GLU A 34 -9.73 -13.36 0.31
CA GLU A 34 -10.50 -12.62 1.30
C GLU A 34 -10.32 -11.11 1.18
N GLN A 35 -9.14 -10.67 0.70
CA GLN A 35 -8.82 -9.26 0.50
C GLN A 35 -9.18 -8.72 -0.90
N TYR A 36 -10.06 -9.40 -1.65
CA TYR A 36 -10.39 -9.03 -3.03
C TYR A 36 -10.92 -7.60 -3.19
N LEU A 37 -11.67 -7.07 -2.21
CA LEU A 37 -12.17 -5.70 -2.27
C LEU A 37 -11.03 -4.69 -2.21
N PHE A 38 -10.03 -4.91 -1.37
CA PHE A 38 -8.87 -4.04 -1.30
C PHE A 38 -7.98 -4.15 -2.55
N ILE A 39 -7.87 -5.34 -3.13
CA ILE A 39 -7.21 -5.56 -4.42
C ILE A 39 -7.94 -4.80 -5.54
N LEU A 40 -9.27 -4.78 -5.53
CA LEU A 40 -10.08 -4.02 -6.47
C LEU A 40 -9.84 -2.50 -6.30
N VAL A 41 -9.78 -2.00 -5.07
CA VAL A 41 -9.43 -0.59 -4.78
C VAL A 41 -8.03 -0.26 -5.30
N LEU A 42 -7.03 -1.12 -5.06
CA LEU A 42 -5.68 -0.94 -5.60
C LEU A 42 -5.69 -0.79 -7.12
N PHE A 43 -6.45 -1.65 -7.80
CA PHE A 43 -6.59 -1.60 -9.25
C PHE A 43 -7.24 -0.27 -9.71
N SER A 44 -8.35 0.13 -9.10
CA SER A 44 -9.02 1.40 -9.40
C SER A 44 -8.13 2.62 -9.19
N LEU A 45 -7.39 2.67 -8.07
CA LEU A 45 -6.46 3.77 -7.78
C LEU A 45 -5.27 3.80 -8.74
N THR A 46 -4.82 2.64 -9.21
CA THR A 46 -3.76 2.55 -10.22
C THR A 46 -4.23 3.10 -11.57
N ILE A 47 -5.45 2.75 -12.00
CA ILE A 47 -6.05 3.30 -13.22
C ILE A 47 -6.19 4.82 -13.12
N LEU A 48 -6.69 5.32 -11.98
CA LEU A 48 -6.83 6.76 -11.74
C LEU A 48 -5.48 7.49 -11.81
N LEU A 49 -4.43 6.89 -11.26
CA LEU A 49 -3.09 7.48 -11.30
C LEU A 49 -2.56 7.54 -12.73
N ILE A 50 -2.76 6.47 -13.50
CA ILE A 50 -2.39 6.41 -14.93
C ILE A 50 -3.14 7.50 -15.71
N TYR A 51 -4.44 7.68 -15.47
CA TYR A 51 -5.23 8.73 -16.09
C TYR A 51 -4.62 10.12 -15.86
N PHE A 52 -4.30 10.48 -14.61
CA PHE A 52 -3.70 11.78 -14.33
C PHE A 52 -2.31 11.93 -14.93
N LYS A 53 -1.48 10.87 -14.89
CA LYS A 53 -0.15 10.88 -15.52
C LYS A 53 -0.23 11.13 -17.02
N ILE A 54 -1.20 10.54 -17.72
CA ILE A 54 -1.42 10.78 -19.15
C ILE A 54 -1.85 12.24 -19.37
N LYS A 55 -2.82 12.75 -18.60
CA LYS A 55 -3.30 14.12 -18.74
C LYS A 55 -2.22 15.17 -18.48
N LEU A 56 -1.30 14.90 -17.56
CA LEU A 56 -0.22 15.82 -17.17
C LEU A 56 1.11 15.53 -17.86
N LYS A 57 1.13 14.65 -18.87
CA LYS A 57 2.34 14.38 -19.65
C LYS A 57 2.86 15.66 -20.32
N GLY A 58 4.15 15.94 -20.14
CA GLY A 58 4.82 17.12 -20.70
C GLY A 58 4.70 18.39 -19.84
N TYR A 59 4.08 18.31 -18.65
CA TYR A 59 4.00 19.42 -17.70
C TYR A 59 4.94 19.19 -16.51
N GLU A 60 5.46 20.28 -15.94
CA GLU A 60 6.17 20.21 -14.67
C GLU A 60 5.21 19.81 -13.54
N ILE A 61 5.64 18.85 -12.72
CA ILE A 61 4.86 18.33 -11.61
C ILE A 61 5.42 18.87 -10.30
N VAL A 62 4.62 19.67 -9.59
CA VAL A 62 4.97 20.13 -8.25
C VAL A 62 4.65 19.01 -7.26
N ASN A 63 5.61 18.66 -6.40
CA ASN A 63 5.39 17.68 -5.34
C ASN A 63 4.77 18.35 -4.10
N PHE A 64 3.45 18.32 -3.99
CA PHE A 64 2.71 18.85 -2.84
C PHE A 64 2.90 18.02 -1.56
N ASN A 65 3.48 16.83 -1.66
CA ASN A 65 3.72 15.94 -0.52
C ASN A 65 5.15 16.03 0.01
N ALA A 66 5.98 16.97 -0.49
CA ALA A 66 7.40 17.07 -0.12
C ALA A 66 7.65 17.25 1.39
N ASN A 67 6.71 17.85 2.12
CA ASN A 67 6.79 18.06 3.57
C ASN A 67 6.07 16.98 4.39
N ASN A 68 5.50 15.96 3.75
CA ASN A 68 4.74 14.93 4.44
C ASN A 68 5.72 13.92 5.07
N GLN A 69 6.22 14.25 6.27
CA GLN A 69 7.14 13.42 7.04
C GLN A 69 6.38 12.33 7.80
N LEU A 70 5.73 11.41 7.08
CA LEU A 70 5.34 10.14 7.68
C LEU A 70 6.64 9.41 8.05
N SER A 71 7.03 9.52 9.32
CA SER A 71 8.31 8.98 9.76
C SER A 71 8.25 7.44 9.73
N LEU A 72 9.32 6.80 9.28
CA LEU A 72 9.46 5.35 9.36
C LEU A 72 9.23 4.86 10.80
N LYS A 73 9.65 5.67 11.79
CA LYS A 73 9.46 5.41 13.21
C LYS A 73 7.98 5.30 13.60
N SER A 74 7.12 6.23 13.16
CA SER A 74 5.68 6.17 13.44
C SER A 74 5.00 5.00 12.73
N ALA A 75 5.44 4.66 11.51
CA ALA A 75 4.92 3.50 10.79
C ALA A 75 5.27 2.17 11.49
N ILE A 76 6.52 2.04 11.97
CA ILE A 76 6.96 0.86 12.74
C ILE A 76 6.20 0.78 14.07
N LEU A 77 6.03 1.90 14.78
CA LEU A 77 5.30 1.91 16.05
C LEU A 77 3.83 1.49 15.84
N PHE A 78 3.17 2.04 14.82
CA PHE A 78 1.82 1.64 14.45
C PHE A 78 1.76 0.14 14.12
N PHE A 79 2.66 -0.35 13.29
CA PHE A 79 2.72 -1.78 12.95
C PHE A 79 2.85 -2.66 14.21
N LEU A 80 3.79 -2.35 15.11
CA LEU A 80 3.99 -3.11 16.35
C LEU A 80 2.76 -3.12 17.26
N LEU A 81 2.05 -1.99 17.40
CA LEU A 81 0.82 -1.93 18.18
C LEU A 81 -0.26 -2.83 17.59
N PHE A 82 -0.43 -2.83 16.27
CA PHE A 82 -1.39 -3.69 15.59
C PHE A 82 -1.02 -5.16 15.71
N GLN A 83 0.27 -5.53 15.67
CA GLN A 83 0.70 -6.91 15.93
C GLN A 83 0.26 -7.42 17.30
N VAL A 84 0.36 -6.59 18.34
CA VAL A 84 -0.11 -6.96 19.68
C VAL A 84 -1.62 -7.13 19.70
N ILE A 85 -2.37 -6.21 19.09
CA ILE A 85 -3.83 -6.27 19.02
C ILE A 85 -4.30 -7.54 18.29
N ASP A 86 -3.71 -7.83 17.14
CA ASP A 86 -4.10 -9.00 16.33
C ASP A 86 -3.77 -10.30 17.04
N TYR A 87 -2.64 -10.36 17.76
CA TYR A 87 -2.32 -11.56 18.55
C TYR A 87 -3.45 -11.94 19.52
N TYR A 88 -4.08 -10.96 20.16
CA TYR A 88 -5.18 -11.21 21.10
C TYR A 88 -6.52 -11.48 20.40
N ASN A 89 -6.76 -10.88 19.23
CA ASN A 89 -8.05 -10.96 18.54
C ASN A 89 -8.13 -12.07 17.49
N GLU A 90 -7.00 -12.48 16.92
CA GLU A 90 -6.88 -13.35 15.75
C GLU A 90 -6.14 -14.65 16.12
N GLU A 91 -6.61 -15.35 17.15
CA GLU A 91 -6.14 -16.71 17.48
C GLU A 91 -4.61 -16.84 17.67
N GLY A 92 -3.97 -15.82 18.25
CA GLY A 92 -2.55 -15.82 18.56
C GLY A 92 -1.66 -15.54 17.34
N PHE A 93 -0.50 -16.21 17.28
CA PHE A 93 0.51 -15.94 16.25
C PHE A 93 0.01 -16.22 14.83
N ILE A 94 -0.82 -17.24 14.66
CA ILE A 94 -1.25 -17.70 13.34
C ILE A 94 -2.17 -16.66 12.69
N GLY A 95 -3.22 -16.19 13.38
CA GLY A 95 -4.06 -15.16 12.80
C GLY A 95 -3.40 -13.77 12.82
N MET A 96 -2.51 -13.45 13.77
CA MET A 96 -1.68 -12.25 13.66
C MET A 96 -0.88 -12.21 12.33
N ILE A 97 -0.27 -13.33 11.94
CA ILE A 97 0.45 -13.44 10.66
C ILE A 97 -0.52 -13.37 9.48
N SER A 98 -1.73 -13.93 9.59
CA SER A 98 -2.71 -13.94 8.49
C SER A 98 -3.14 -12.53 8.06
N GLN A 99 -3.05 -11.54 8.96
CA GLN A 99 -3.36 -10.12 8.69
C GLN A 99 -2.26 -9.36 7.94
N TRP A 100 -1.04 -9.90 7.81
CA TRP A 100 0.09 -9.17 7.22
C TRP A 100 -0.15 -8.72 5.78
N PHE A 101 -0.82 -9.54 4.97
CA PHE A 101 -1.15 -9.20 3.60
C PHE A 101 -2.13 -8.02 3.51
N LEU A 102 -3.10 -7.95 4.41
CA LEU A 102 -4.02 -6.81 4.52
C LEU A 102 -3.24 -5.52 4.83
N TYR A 103 -2.35 -5.54 5.82
CA TYR A 103 -1.53 -4.38 6.14
C TYR A 103 -0.62 -3.94 5.00
N TRP A 104 -0.05 -4.91 4.28
CA TRP A 104 0.75 -4.63 3.11
C TRP A 104 -0.09 -3.94 2.01
N ILE A 105 -1.28 -4.47 1.70
CA ILE A 105 -2.20 -3.85 0.73
C ILE A 105 -2.57 -2.42 1.16
N MET A 106 -2.94 -2.22 2.43
CA MET A 106 -3.31 -0.91 2.96
C MET A 106 -2.17 0.10 2.83
N GLY A 107 -0.93 -0.34 3.07
CA GLY A 107 0.26 0.48 2.83
C GLY A 107 0.39 0.92 1.37
N VAL A 108 0.17 0.01 0.42
CA VAL A 108 0.20 0.33 -1.02
C VAL A 108 -0.95 1.26 -1.42
N ILE A 109 -2.16 1.04 -0.89
CA ILE A 109 -3.32 1.93 -1.10
C ILE A 109 -3.01 3.34 -0.63
N ALA A 110 -2.46 3.50 0.58
CA ALA A 110 -2.12 4.80 1.14
C ALA A 110 -1.10 5.55 0.25
N LEU A 111 -0.08 4.85 -0.26
CA LEU A 111 0.88 5.43 -1.20
C LEU A 111 0.22 5.86 -2.52
N LEU A 112 -0.62 5.00 -3.10
CA LEU A 112 -1.33 5.32 -4.35
C LEU A 112 -2.28 6.50 -4.16
N LEU A 113 -2.96 6.61 -3.02
CA LEU A 113 -3.80 7.75 -2.70
C LEU A 113 -2.99 9.05 -2.62
N MET A 114 -1.84 9.01 -1.93
CA MET A 114 -0.97 10.18 -1.79
C MET A 114 -0.48 10.68 -3.16
N GLU A 115 -0.08 9.76 -4.04
CA GLU A 115 0.29 10.06 -5.42
C GLU A 115 -0.88 10.59 -6.23
N ASN A 116 -2.05 9.94 -6.17
CA ASN A 116 -3.26 10.41 -6.87
C ASN A 116 -3.65 11.83 -6.44
N ILE A 117 -3.61 12.14 -5.15
CA ILE A 117 -3.89 13.47 -4.62
C ILE A 117 -2.88 14.49 -5.16
N ASN A 118 -1.59 14.15 -5.19
CA ASN A 118 -0.54 15.02 -5.72
C ASN A 118 -0.78 15.34 -7.21
N TYR A 119 -1.06 14.31 -8.01
CA TYR A 119 -1.36 14.47 -9.43
C TYR A 119 -2.68 15.21 -9.67
N TYR A 120 -3.70 14.96 -8.87
CA TYR A 120 -4.97 15.70 -8.95
C TYR A 120 -4.80 17.20 -8.66
N LYS A 121 -3.99 17.58 -7.66
CA LYS A 121 -3.67 18.99 -7.38
C LYS A 121 -2.99 19.67 -8.56
N ASN A 122 -1.99 19.01 -9.17
CA ASN A 122 -1.34 19.49 -10.38
C ASN A 122 -2.35 19.65 -11.55
N TYR A 123 -3.25 18.69 -11.72
CA TYR A 123 -4.30 18.74 -12.74
C TYR A 123 -5.24 19.93 -12.56
N LYS A 124 -5.65 20.20 -11.32
CA LYS A 124 -6.52 21.34 -10.98
C LYS A 124 -5.84 22.69 -11.23
N ILE A 125 -4.54 22.81 -10.94
CA ILE A 125 -3.77 24.03 -11.23
C ILE A 125 -3.75 24.28 -12.74
N ARG A 126 -3.47 23.25 -13.53
CA ARG A 126 -3.49 23.36 -14.99
C ARG A 126 -4.85 23.81 -15.53
N GLN A 127 -5.96 23.29 -14.98
CA GLN A 127 -7.30 23.71 -15.40
C GLN A 127 -7.58 25.18 -15.13
N ARG A 128 -6.95 25.79 -14.12
CA ARG A 128 -7.09 27.21 -13.79
C ARG A 128 -6.21 28.14 -14.63
N LEU A 129 -5.15 27.60 -15.23
CA LEU A 129 -4.21 28.34 -16.09
C LEU A 129 -4.63 28.31 -17.58
N LYS A 130 -5.64 27.51 -17.92
CA LYS A 130 -6.32 27.55 -19.22
C LYS A 130 -7.45 28.58 -19.17
#